data_AF-A0A927MMK7-F1
#
_entry.id   AF-A0A927MMK7-F1
#
_cell.length_a   1.000
_cell.length_b   1.000
_cell.length_c   1.000
_cell.angle_alpha   90.00
_cell.angle_beta   90.00
_cell.angle_gamma   90.00
#
_symmetry.space_group_name_H-M   'P 1'
#
loop_
_entity.id
_entity.type
_entity.pdbx_description
1 polymer ?
#
loop_
_entity_poly.entity_id
_entity_poly.type
_entity_poly.pdbx_seq_one_letter_code
_entity_poly.pdbx_strand_id
1 'polypeptide(L)' 'MEVFERVLALTNDVALLAEEYDPVLERQLGNFPQAFTHIKLIRTAQALS' A
#
# COMPACT_ATOMS: atom_id res chain seq x y z
N MET A 1 12.22 5.09 -6.25
CA MET A 1 12.24 4.22 -5.05
C MET A 1 11.53 4.88 -3.86
N GLU A 2 11.83 6.13 -3.51
CA GLU A 2 11.24 6.84 -2.34
C GLU A 2 9.72 6.68 -2.17
N VAL A 3 8.93 6.87 -3.24
CA VAL A 3 7.46 6.72 -3.17
C VAL A 3 7.05 5.27 -2.89
N PHE A 4 7.73 4.29 -3.48
CA PHE A 4 7.44 2.88 -3.27
C PHE A 4 7.72 2.48 -1.81
N GLU A 5 8.87 2.89 -1.28
CA GLU A 5 9.23 2.67 0.13
C GLU A 5 8.24 3.34 1.08
N ARG A 6 7.82 4.58 0.75
CA ARG A 6 6.80 5.29 1.55
C ARG A 6 5.46 4.56 1.55
N VAL A 7 5.05 3.94 0.45
CA VAL A 7 3.82 3.12 0.42
C VAL A 7 3.98 1.84 1.24
N LEU A 8 5.15 1.18 1.18
CA LEU A 8 5.43 0.02 2.03
C LEU A 8 5.39 0.37 3.52
N ALA A 9 5.81 1.57 3.90
CA ALA A 9 5.72 2.05 5.28
C ALA A 9 4.28 2.26 5.79
N LEU A 10 3.27 2.27 4.91
CA LEU A 10 1.86 2.42 5.28
C LEU A 10 1.16 1.09 5.58
N THR A 11 1.83 -0.04 5.36
CA THR A 11 1.24 -1.36 5.64
C THR A 11 1.09 -1.57 7.13
N ASN A 12 0.10 -2.37 7.53
CA ASN A 12 0.03 -2.82 8.93
C ASN A 12 1.14 -3.85 9.27
N ASP A 13 1.09 -4.37 10.49
CA ASP A 13 2.00 -5.37 11.05
C ASP A 13 2.07 -6.68 10.23
N VAL A 14 1.04 -7.00 9.45
CA VAL A 14 0.99 -8.16 8.55
C VAL A 14 1.11 -7.79 7.07
N ALA A 15 1.65 -6.60 6.77
CA ALA A 15 1.94 -6.11 5.43
C ALA A 15 0.72 -5.87 4.52
N LEU A 16 -0.45 -5.54 5.09
CA LEU A 16 -1.70 -5.32 4.35
C LEU A 16 -2.03 -3.83 4.14
N LEU A 17 -2.63 -3.55 2.98
CA LEU A 17 -3.17 -2.23 2.60
C LEU A 17 -4.67 -2.29 2.24
N ALA A 18 -5.35 -1.20 2.53
CA ALA A 18 -6.70 -0.91 2.10
C ALA A 18 -6.71 -0.34 0.67
N GLU A 19 -7.90 0.03 0.23
CA GLU A 19 -8.11 0.70 -1.04
C GLU A 19 -7.56 2.13 -1.05
N GLU A 20 -7.69 2.84 0.06
CA GLU A 20 -7.33 4.24 0.18
C GLU A 20 -6.51 4.50 1.46
N TYR A 21 -5.77 5.60 1.45
CA TYR A 21 -5.06 6.12 2.62
C TYR A 21 -5.36 7.60 2.78
N ASP A 22 -5.80 7.98 3.98
CA ASP A 22 -6.02 9.37 4.38
C ASP A 22 -4.70 9.96 4.90
N PRO A 23 -4.07 10.91 4.19
CA PRO A 23 -2.81 11.50 4.62
C PRO A 23 -2.95 12.56 5.72
N VAL A 24 -4.19 13.02 6.02
CA VAL A 24 -4.43 14.01 7.07
C VAL A 24 -4.69 13.31 8.40
N LEU A 25 -5.51 12.26 8.38
CA LEU A 25 -5.80 11.44 9.56
C LEU A 25 -4.86 10.23 9.71
N GLU A 26 -3.92 10.07 8.77
CA GLU A 26 -2.91 9.01 8.72
C GLU A 26 -3.47 7.60 8.88
N ARG A 27 -4.61 7.32 8.23
CA ARG A 27 -5.33 6.03 8.38
C ARG A 27 -5.71 5.41 7.06
N GLN A 28 -5.79 4.09 7.06
CA GLN A 28 -6.33 3.34 5.93
C GLN A 28 -7.86 3.48 5.86
N LEU A 29 -8.41 3.57 4.64
CA LEU A 29 -9.82 3.77 4.37
C LEU A 29 -10.33 2.80 3.29
N GLY A 30 -11.64 2.55 3.33
CA GLY A 30 -12.32 1.69 2.36
C GLY A 30 -12.14 0.21 2.64
N ASN A 31 -12.18 -0.59 1.58
CA ASN A 31 -12.10 -2.05 1.67
C ASN A 31 -10.75 -2.49 2.24
N PHE A 32 -10.76 -3.39 3.22
CA PHE A 32 -9.55 -3.91 3.84
C PHE A 32 -9.64 -5.42 4.10
N PRO A 33 -8.63 -6.22 3.70
CA PRO A 33 -7.52 -5.84 2.81
C PRO A 33 -7.96 -5.75 1.35
N GLN A 34 -7.41 -4.80 0.58
CA GLN A 34 -7.82 -4.62 -0.82
C GLN A 34 -6.90 -5.38 -1.80
N ALA A 35 -7.42 -6.43 -2.42
CA ALA A 35 -6.62 -7.33 -3.28
C ALA A 35 -5.95 -6.59 -4.46
N PHE A 36 -6.66 -5.67 -5.11
CA PHE A 36 -6.09 -4.92 -6.24
C PHE A 36 -4.92 -4.02 -5.86
N THR A 37 -4.91 -3.46 -4.64
CA THR A 37 -3.78 -2.69 -4.13
C THR A 37 -2.52 -3.56 -4.06
N HIS A 38 -2.64 -4.78 -3.53
CA HIS A 38 -1.51 -5.71 -3.42
C HIS A 38 -1.01 -6.20 -4.79
N ILE A 39 -1.91 -6.47 -5.74
CA ILE A 39 -1.52 -6.83 -7.11
C ILE A 39 -0.70 -5.71 -7.77
N LYS A 40 -1.11 -4.45 -7.58
CA LYS A 40 -0.36 -3.30 -8.09
C LYS A 40 1.02 -3.20 -7.43
N LEU A 41 1.11 -3.37 -6.11
CA LEU A 41 2.39 -3.37 -5.39
C LEU A 41 3.37 -4.42 -5.93
N ILE A 42 2.92 -5.65 -6.15
CA ILE A 42 3.77 -6.73 -6.69
C ILE A 42 4.29 -6.34 -8.09
N ARG A 43 3.42 -5.83 -8.96
CA ARG A 43 3.81 -5.40 -10.31
C ARG A 43 4.80 -4.25 -10.28
N THR A 44 4.59 -3.27 -9.39
CA THR A 44 5.53 -2.16 -9.21
C THR A 44 6.88 -2.65 -8.70
N ALA A 45 6.90 -3.59 -7.74
CA ALA A 45 8.13 -4.20 -7.26
C ALA A 45 8.89 -4.91 -8.38
N GLN A 46 8.19 -5.69 -9.22
CA GLN A 46 8.78 -6.37 -10.37
C GLN A 46 9.36 -5.39 -11.40
N ALA A 47 8.71 -4.25 -11.62
CA ALA A 47 9.18 -3.23 -12.58
C ALA A 47 10.36 -2.39 -12.07
N LEU A 48 10.62 -2.41 -10.75
CA LEU A 48 11.71 -1.69 -10.10
C LEU A 48 12.92 -2.58 -9.78
N SER A 49 12.84 -3.88 -10.08
CA SER A 49 13.96 -4.83 -9.98
C SER A 49 14.95 -4.66 -11.12
#